data_AF-A0A7X9BSH3-F1
#
_entry.id   AF-A0A7X9BSH3-F1
#
_cell.length_a   1.000
_cell.length_b   1.000
_cell.length_c   1.000
_cell.angle_alpha   90.00
_cell.angle_beta   90.00
_cell.angle_gamma   90.00
#
_symmetry.space_group_name_H-M   'P 1'
#
loop_
_entity.id
_entity.type
_entity.pdbx_description
1 polymer ?
#
loop_
_entity_poly.entity_id
_entity_poly.type
_entity_poly.pdbx_seq_one_letter_code
_entity_poly.pdbx_strand_id
1 'polypeptide(L)'
;MKKYIRSLPLSNNHGFTLIELIVSMVILAIVLTMGFQIYHHVNNAFVQGEKQWVAQREAQKLIDWFDSNLKNSYELLIYENNSYDENSTFQNDDDYVYIYQTNDNKVYFRNSSEDSPQLLTEIPVKIEFSITPENDKPQKALDFSVTILDGSDTSIFALDSTVSLSNMLRSSGINRINGIVQTNTKNTGNMVKLLNDTSDLSSIEISSQHCFIATAAYGSYNHSSVVILRCFRDKFLLTNKPGQAFVRFYYKNSPFIARLIENSFVLKIIVSIALIPFVIFALLLLVPKLAIYIVFVLCFIWILKRFRRTLTQ
;
A
#
# COMPACT_ATOMS: atom_id res chain seq x y z
N MET A 1 -85.75 -58.60 -32.48
CA MET A 1 -84.47 -58.66 -31.74
C MET A 1 -83.88 -57.26 -31.62
N LYS A 2 -83.63 -56.82 -30.38
CA LYS A 2 -82.76 -55.72 -29.89
C LYS A 2 -82.70 -54.38 -30.65
N LYS A 3 -83.37 -53.39 -30.08
CA LYS A 3 -83.20 -51.94 -30.29
C LYS A 3 -81.94 -51.49 -29.52
N TYR A 4 -80.85 -51.19 -30.21
CA TYR A 4 -79.64 -50.59 -29.61
C TYR A 4 -79.83 -49.07 -29.51
N ILE A 5 -80.22 -48.59 -28.34
CA ILE A 5 -80.15 -47.16 -27.99
C ILE A 5 -78.74 -46.93 -27.45
N ARG A 6 -77.88 -46.29 -28.26
CA ARG A 6 -76.54 -45.88 -27.88
C ARG A 6 -76.69 -44.62 -27.01
N SER A 7 -76.52 -44.76 -25.70
CA SER A 7 -76.44 -43.62 -24.78
C SER A 7 -75.23 -42.75 -25.14
N LEU A 8 -75.46 -41.52 -25.58
CA LEU A 8 -74.39 -40.52 -25.70
C LEU A 8 -73.78 -40.27 -24.32
N PRO A 9 -72.44 -40.14 -24.19
CA PRO A 9 -71.84 -39.66 -22.97
C PRO A 9 -72.24 -38.19 -22.80
N LEU A 10 -73.00 -37.90 -21.74
CA LEU A 10 -73.24 -36.54 -21.28
C LEU A 10 -71.89 -35.91 -20.96
N SER A 11 -71.40 -35.05 -21.86
CA SER A 11 -70.31 -34.11 -21.56
C SER A 11 -70.79 -33.25 -20.40
N ASN A 12 -70.26 -33.54 -19.22
CA ASN A 12 -70.57 -32.81 -18.01
C ASN A 12 -69.87 -31.44 -18.12
N ASN A 13 -70.49 -30.53 -18.89
CA ASN A 13 -70.04 -29.17 -19.07
C ASN A 13 -70.30 -28.41 -17.76
N HIS A 14 -69.44 -28.62 -16.76
CA HIS A 14 -69.35 -27.73 -15.62
C HIS A 14 -68.86 -26.37 -16.13
N GLY A 15 -69.81 -25.51 -16.48
CA GLY A 15 -69.52 -24.11 -16.77
C GLY A 15 -68.89 -23.48 -15.53
N PHE A 16 -67.84 -22.68 -15.75
CA PHE A 16 -67.14 -21.99 -14.68
C PHE A 16 -68.13 -21.17 -13.86
N THR A 17 -68.23 -21.42 -12.55
CA THR A 17 -69.18 -20.68 -11.72
C THR A 17 -68.66 -19.25 -11.51
N LEU A 18 -69.56 -18.26 -11.44
CA LEU A 18 -69.19 -16.87 -11.18
C LEU A 18 -68.34 -16.74 -9.90
N ILE A 19 -68.66 -17.56 -8.89
CA ILE A 19 -67.91 -17.64 -7.62
C ILE A 19 -66.45 -18.05 -7.87
N GLU A 20 -66.22 -19.05 -8.72
CA GLU A 20 -64.88 -19.57 -9.00
C GLU A 20 -64.03 -18.57 -9.80
N LEU A 21 -64.68 -17.81 -10.70
CA LEU A 21 -64.01 -16.72 -11.43
C LEU A 21 -63.62 -15.57 -10.49
N ILE A 22 -64.49 -15.20 -9.55
CA ILE A 22 -64.17 -14.17 -8.55
C ILE A 22 -63.03 -14.65 -7.64
N VAL A 23 -63.09 -15.88 -7.14
CA VAL A 23 -62.06 -16.45 -6.27
C VAL A 23 -60.70 -16.51 -6.98
N SER A 24 -60.66 -16.99 -8.22
CA SER A 24 -59.42 -17.05 -9.00
C SER A 24 -58.85 -15.65 -9.30
N MET A 25 -59.69 -14.66 -9.61
CA MET A 25 -59.25 -13.27 -9.81
C MET A 25 -58.67 -12.66 -8.53
N VAL A 26 -59.29 -12.92 -7.36
CA VAL A 26 -58.80 -12.46 -6.06
C VAL A 26 -57.46 -13.10 -5.73
N ILE A 27 -57.31 -14.41 -5.93
CA ILE A 27 -56.02 -15.11 -5.71
C ILE A 27 -54.95 -14.55 -6.63
N LEU A 28 -55.25 -14.34 -7.92
CA LEU A 28 -54.31 -13.76 -8.87
C LEU A 28 -53.88 -12.35 -8.42
N ALA A 29 -54.81 -11.51 -7.97
CA ALA A 29 -54.50 -10.17 -7.47
C ALA A 29 -53.59 -10.22 -6.23
N ILE A 30 -53.83 -11.15 -5.29
CA ILE A 30 -52.98 -11.34 -4.11
C ILE A 30 -51.57 -11.79 -4.52
N VAL A 31 -51.48 -12.76 -5.44
CA VAL A 31 -50.17 -13.27 -5.90
C VAL A 31 -49.38 -12.17 -6.62
N LEU A 32 -50.03 -11.39 -7.49
CA LEU A 32 -49.38 -10.28 -8.21
C LEU A 32 -48.92 -9.17 -7.25
N THR A 33 -49.75 -8.81 -6.27
CA THR A 33 -49.38 -7.78 -5.28
C THR A 33 -48.24 -8.25 -4.38
N MET A 34 -48.28 -9.49 -3.91
CA MET A 34 -47.19 -10.09 -3.13
C MET A 34 -45.89 -10.19 -3.94
N GLY A 35 -45.98 -10.60 -5.22
CA GLY A 35 -44.84 -10.65 -6.12
C GLY A 35 -44.21 -9.27 -6.35
N PHE A 36 -45.03 -8.24 -6.57
CA PHE A 36 -44.56 -6.86 -6.71
C PHE A 36 -43.88 -6.33 -5.44
N GLN A 37 -44.45 -6.62 -4.27
CA GLN A 37 -43.86 -6.25 -2.98
C GLN A 37 -42.50 -6.91 -2.75
N ILE A 38 -42.39 -8.22 -3.00
CA ILE A 38 -41.12 -8.95 -2.86
C ILE A 38 -40.08 -8.39 -3.83
N TYR A 39 -40.44 -8.20 -5.09
CA TYR A 39 -39.53 -7.63 -6.09
C TYR A 39 -39.00 -6.26 -5.66
N HIS A 40 -39.88 -5.36 -5.23
CA HIS A 40 -39.49 -4.03 -4.76
C HIS A 40 -38.59 -4.10 -3.52
N HIS A 41 -38.90 -4.98 -2.57
CA HIS A 41 -38.09 -5.15 -1.36
C HIS A 41 -36.70 -5.71 -1.68
N VAL A 42 -36.62 -6.75 -2.51
CA VAL A 42 -35.35 -7.35 -2.94
C VAL A 42 -34.51 -6.34 -3.72
N ASN A 43 -35.11 -5.60 -4.66
CA ASN A 43 -34.40 -4.59 -5.44
C ASN A 43 -33.82 -3.49 -4.54
N ASN A 44 -34.61 -2.97 -3.59
CA ASN A 44 -34.14 -1.93 -2.68
C ASN A 44 -33.05 -2.44 -1.74
N ALA A 45 -33.20 -3.66 -1.22
CA ALA A 45 -32.18 -4.30 -0.40
C ALA A 45 -30.87 -4.53 -1.18
N PHE A 46 -30.97 -4.95 -2.44
CA PHE A 46 -29.81 -5.14 -3.31
C PHE A 46 -29.09 -3.82 -3.59
N VAL A 47 -29.82 -2.77 -3.98
CA VAL A 47 -29.24 -1.45 -4.27
C VAL A 47 -28.57 -0.86 -3.03
N GLN A 48 -29.19 -0.97 -1.85
CA GLN A 48 -28.57 -0.51 -0.60
C GLN A 48 -27.34 -1.33 -0.23
N GLY A 49 -27.41 -2.66 -0.37
CA GLY A 49 -26.29 -3.56 -0.12
C GLY A 49 -25.12 -3.30 -1.06
N GLU A 50 -25.38 -3.08 -2.34
CA GLU A 50 -24.36 -2.75 -3.33
C GLU A 50 -23.66 -1.42 -3.01
N LYS A 51 -24.42 -0.37 -2.67
CA LYS A 51 -23.85 0.92 -2.25
C LYS A 51 -22.91 0.77 -1.05
N GLN A 52 -23.33 0.03 -0.02
CA GLN A 52 -22.50 -0.22 1.16
C GLN A 52 -21.27 -1.07 0.83
N TRP A 53 -21.43 -2.12 0.02
CA TRP A 53 -20.33 -2.99 -0.38
C TRP A 53 -19.27 -2.24 -1.18
N VAL A 54 -19.68 -1.41 -2.15
CA VAL A 54 -18.78 -0.57 -2.93
C VAL A 54 -18.06 0.42 -2.01
N ALA A 55 -18.77 1.10 -1.11
CA ALA A 55 -18.16 2.04 -0.17
C ALA A 55 -17.13 1.36 0.74
N GLN A 56 -17.46 0.21 1.32
CA GLN A 56 -16.53 -0.54 2.16
C GLN A 56 -15.28 -1.00 1.38
N ARG A 57 -15.45 -1.45 0.14
CA ARG A 57 -14.35 -1.87 -0.72
C ARG A 57 -13.41 -0.70 -1.06
N GLU A 58 -13.95 0.46 -1.43
CA GLU A 58 -13.13 1.64 -1.73
C GLU A 58 -12.41 2.16 -0.49
N ALA A 59 -13.08 2.17 0.68
CA ALA A 59 -12.46 2.54 1.94
C ALA A 59 -11.28 1.60 2.29
N GLN A 60 -11.47 0.28 2.12
CA GLN A 60 -10.40 -0.69 2.37
C GLN A 60 -9.22 -0.51 1.40
N LYS A 61 -9.49 -0.28 0.10
CA LYS A 61 -8.45 0.00 -0.90
C LYS A 61 -7.60 1.20 -0.51
N LEU A 62 -8.24 2.27 -0.02
CA LEU A 62 -7.54 3.45 0.48
C LEU A 62 -6.69 3.15 1.71
N ILE A 63 -7.24 2.42 2.69
CA ILE A 63 -6.50 2.04 3.90
C ILE A 63 -5.27 1.18 3.56
N ASP A 64 -5.43 0.17 2.70
CA ASP A 64 -4.33 -0.71 2.30
C ASP A 64 -3.23 0.08 1.57
N TRP A 65 -3.64 1.06 0.76
CA TRP A 65 -2.74 1.97 0.09
C TRP A 65 -2.01 2.88 1.10
N PHE A 66 -2.72 3.45 2.07
CA PHE A 66 -2.12 4.27 3.13
C PHE A 66 -1.16 3.45 4.00
N ASP A 67 -1.53 2.25 4.44
CA ASP A 67 -0.64 1.39 5.21
C ASP A 67 0.65 1.10 4.43
N SER A 68 0.53 0.74 3.16
CA SER A 68 1.69 0.37 2.34
C SER A 68 2.64 1.55 2.04
N ASN A 69 2.09 2.74 1.79
CA ASN A 69 2.88 3.91 1.40
C ASN A 69 3.38 4.70 2.62
N LEU A 70 2.54 4.92 3.63
CA LEU A 70 2.90 5.71 4.81
C LEU A 70 3.84 4.94 5.74
N LYS A 71 3.68 3.63 5.92
CA LYS A 71 4.57 2.80 6.75
C LYS A 71 6.04 2.91 6.34
N ASN A 72 6.28 3.17 5.05
CA ASN A 72 7.62 3.24 4.50
C ASN A 72 8.26 4.64 4.56
N SER A 73 7.48 5.67 4.93
CA SER A 73 7.96 7.06 5.02
C SER A 73 8.98 7.25 6.17
N TYR A 74 9.98 8.11 5.92
CA TYR A 74 10.99 8.49 6.91
C TYR A 74 10.57 9.72 7.72
N GLU A 75 9.86 10.65 7.08
CA GLU A 75 9.24 11.81 7.67
C GLU A 75 7.89 12.09 6.99
N LEU A 76 6.95 12.59 7.77
CA LEU A 76 5.57 12.80 7.37
C LEU A 76 5.11 14.14 7.94
N LEU A 77 4.66 15.05 7.07
CA LEU A 77 4.11 16.34 7.48
C LEU A 77 2.62 16.36 7.18
N ILE A 78 1.84 16.78 8.17
CA ILE A 78 0.39 16.97 8.04
C ILE A 78 0.10 18.43 7.80
N TYR A 79 -0.77 18.71 6.83
CA TYR A 79 -1.25 20.05 6.53
C TYR A 79 -2.77 20.13 6.76
N GLU A 80 -3.19 21.27 7.30
CA GLU A 80 -4.60 21.63 7.48
C GLU A 80 -5.19 22.16 6.17
N ASN A 81 -6.51 22.00 6.01
CA ASN A 81 -7.25 22.41 4.82
C ASN A 81 -7.51 23.93 4.77
N ASN A 82 -6.47 24.75 4.77
CA ASN A 82 -6.62 26.17 4.46
C ASN A 82 -6.19 26.38 3.01
N SER A 83 -7.12 26.14 2.09
CA SER A 83 -7.02 26.42 0.65
C SER A 83 -5.72 25.88 0.02
N TYR A 84 -5.76 24.63 -0.45
CA TYR A 84 -4.72 24.10 -1.33
C TYR A 84 -4.45 25.12 -2.45
N ASP A 85 -3.25 25.69 -2.45
CA ASP A 85 -2.75 26.50 -3.54
C ASP A 85 -1.65 25.68 -4.23
N GLU A 86 -1.97 25.30 -5.47
CA GLU A 86 -1.14 24.52 -6.39
C GLU A 86 0.29 25.07 -6.53
N ASN A 87 0.49 26.35 -6.21
CA ASN A 87 1.77 27.04 -6.36
C ASN A 87 2.54 27.26 -5.05
N SER A 88 1.97 26.97 -3.86
CA SER A 88 2.52 27.51 -2.60
C SER A 88 3.09 26.52 -1.59
N THR A 89 2.91 25.21 -1.73
CA THR A 89 3.26 24.29 -0.62
C THR A 89 4.16 23.11 -0.98
N PHE A 90 4.23 22.69 -2.25
CA PHE A 90 5.00 21.51 -2.68
C PHE A 90 5.91 21.86 -3.86
N GLN A 91 7.20 21.51 -3.77
CA GLN A 91 8.13 21.61 -4.89
C GLN A 91 7.92 20.45 -5.86
N ASN A 92 8.31 20.62 -7.11
CA ASN A 92 8.18 19.59 -8.14
C ASN A 92 8.88 18.26 -7.77
N ASP A 93 9.91 18.35 -6.91
CA ASP A 93 10.75 17.24 -6.46
C ASP A 93 10.23 16.52 -5.20
N ASP A 94 9.07 16.90 -4.67
CA ASP A 94 8.49 16.28 -3.48
C ASP A 94 7.62 15.04 -3.83
N ASP A 95 7.72 13.97 -3.04
CA ASP A 95 6.73 12.89 -2.98
C ASP A 95 5.61 13.29 -2.01
N TYR A 96 4.35 13.38 -2.44
CA TYR A 96 3.28 13.77 -1.52
C TYR A 96 1.91 13.18 -1.85
N VAL A 97 1.17 12.86 -0.79
CA VAL A 97 -0.25 12.55 -0.87
C VAL A 97 -1.00 13.81 -0.49
N TYR A 98 -1.54 14.48 -1.49
CA TYR A 98 -2.44 15.58 -1.25
C TYR A 98 -3.85 15.13 -1.62
N ILE A 99 -4.72 15.28 -0.65
CA ILE A 99 -6.13 15.07 -0.85
C ILE A 99 -6.64 16.43 -1.26
N TYR A 100 -6.95 16.56 -2.55
CA TYR A 100 -7.74 17.67 -3.01
C TYR A 100 -9.11 17.56 -2.35
N GLN A 101 -9.29 18.28 -1.25
CA GLN A 101 -10.63 18.72 -0.86
C GLN A 101 -10.99 19.94 -1.73
N THR A 102 -10.83 19.84 -3.04
CA THR A 102 -11.56 20.68 -3.98
C THR A 102 -13.00 20.19 -4.08
N ASN A 103 -13.86 21.00 -4.68
CA ASN A 103 -15.32 20.86 -4.77
C ASN A 103 -15.89 19.48 -5.16
N ASP A 104 -15.06 18.50 -5.52
CA ASP A 104 -15.41 17.15 -5.95
C ASP A 104 -15.10 16.03 -4.93
N ASN A 105 -14.46 16.33 -3.79
CA ASN A 105 -14.17 15.39 -2.69
C ASN A 105 -13.41 14.12 -3.14
N LYS A 106 -12.46 14.21 -4.08
CA LYS A 106 -11.71 13.04 -4.57
C LYS A 106 -10.28 12.96 -4.03
N VAL A 107 -9.74 11.75 -3.95
CA VAL A 107 -8.39 11.50 -3.44
C VAL A 107 -7.40 11.37 -4.58
N TYR A 108 -6.30 12.13 -4.51
CA TYR A 108 -5.23 12.14 -5.48
C TYR A 108 -3.87 11.81 -4.82
N PHE A 109 -2.93 11.37 -5.65
CA PHE A 109 -1.55 11.12 -5.25
C PHE A 109 -0.62 11.59 -6.36
N ARG A 110 0.52 12.19 -6.00
CA ARG A 110 1.57 12.50 -6.97
C ARG A 110 2.91 12.04 -6.43
N ASN A 111 3.62 11.29 -7.26
CA ASN A 111 5.01 10.96 -7.03
C ASN A 111 5.88 12.10 -7.60
N SER A 112 7.03 12.38 -6.98
CA SER A 112 8.04 13.32 -7.49
C SER A 112 8.45 13.03 -8.94
N SER A 113 8.38 11.76 -9.36
CA SER A 113 8.74 11.33 -10.71
C SER A 113 7.65 11.57 -11.77
N GLU A 114 6.48 12.07 -11.40
CA GLU A 114 5.31 12.21 -12.28
C GLU A 114 4.86 13.67 -12.43
N ASP A 115 4.61 14.08 -13.67
CA ASP A 115 4.21 15.46 -14.01
C ASP A 115 2.79 15.81 -13.53
N SER A 116 1.92 14.81 -13.32
CA SER A 116 0.50 15.01 -12.98
C SER A 116 0.03 14.08 -11.86
N PRO A 117 -0.91 14.52 -10.99
CA PRO A 117 -1.53 13.65 -9.99
C PRO A 117 -2.34 12.52 -10.60
N GLN A 118 -2.26 11.35 -9.94
CA GLN A 118 -3.08 10.19 -10.20
C GLN A 118 -4.29 10.14 -9.26
N LEU A 119 -5.43 9.71 -9.79
CA LEU A 119 -6.66 9.52 -9.03
C LEU A 119 -6.62 8.19 -8.27
N LEU A 120 -6.84 8.22 -6.95
CA LEU A 120 -6.94 7.00 -6.13
C LEU A 120 -8.36 6.45 -6.08
N THR A 121 -9.35 7.35 -6.01
CA THR A 121 -10.76 7.01 -5.91
C THR A 121 -11.61 7.84 -6.85
N GLU A 122 -12.52 7.16 -7.55
CA GLU A 122 -13.53 7.83 -8.38
C GLU A 122 -14.73 8.31 -7.56
N ILE A 123 -14.92 7.73 -6.36
CA ILE A 123 -15.99 8.04 -5.43
C ILE A 123 -15.58 9.20 -4.51
N PRO A 124 -16.50 10.11 -4.15
CA PRO A 124 -16.28 11.13 -3.13
C PRO A 124 -15.89 10.53 -1.76
N VAL A 125 -14.78 11.00 -1.21
CA VAL A 125 -14.23 10.57 0.08
C VAL A 125 -13.73 11.77 0.87
N LYS A 126 -14.07 11.79 2.16
CA LYS A 126 -13.45 12.66 3.16
C LYS A 126 -12.43 11.86 3.95
N ILE A 127 -11.23 12.41 4.11
CA ILE A 127 -10.17 11.80 4.89
C ILE A 127 -9.72 12.79 5.96
N GLU A 128 -9.53 12.28 7.17
CA GLU A 128 -9.05 13.06 8.30
C GLU A 128 -7.91 12.30 8.98
N PHE A 129 -6.71 12.85 8.87
CA PHE A 129 -5.54 12.41 9.59
C PHE A 129 -5.54 13.08 10.96
N SER A 130 -5.31 12.31 12.02
CA SER A 130 -5.27 12.84 13.37
C SER A 130 -4.07 12.33 14.17
N ILE A 131 -3.54 13.21 15.00
CA ILE A 131 -2.39 12.94 15.85
C ILE A 131 -2.71 13.42 17.24
N THR A 132 -2.51 12.57 18.23
CA THR A 132 -2.73 12.90 19.64
C THR A 132 -1.39 12.93 20.36
N PRO A 133 -0.64 14.06 20.32
CA PRO A 133 0.72 14.11 20.83
C PRO A 133 0.80 13.70 22.30
N GLU A 134 1.80 12.86 22.64
CA GLU A 134 2.05 12.37 23.99
C GLU A 134 3.39 12.92 24.49
N ASN A 135 3.37 13.92 25.39
CA ASN A 135 4.48 14.43 26.20
C ASN A 135 5.91 14.16 25.64
N ASP A 136 6.30 14.96 24.63
CA ASP A 136 7.66 15.01 24.06
C ASP A 136 8.19 13.69 23.46
N LYS A 137 7.35 12.66 23.35
CA LYS A 137 7.68 11.42 22.64
C LYS A 137 7.33 11.57 21.16
N PRO A 138 8.26 11.22 20.25
CA PRO A 138 7.94 11.19 18.83
C PRO A 138 6.87 10.12 18.56
N GLN A 139 5.74 10.56 18.00
CA GLN A 139 4.69 9.64 17.59
C GLN A 139 5.07 8.93 16.30
N LYS A 140 4.86 7.62 16.28
CA LYS A 140 5.18 6.72 15.15
C LYS A 140 3.96 5.95 14.67
N ALA A 141 2.78 6.36 15.12
CA ALA A 141 1.51 5.84 14.67
C ALA A 141 0.70 7.05 14.21
N LEU A 142 0.13 6.97 13.02
CA LEU A 142 -0.76 7.98 12.47
C LEU A 142 -2.16 7.40 12.45
N ASP A 143 -3.09 8.03 13.17
CA ASP A 143 -4.50 7.69 13.13
C ASP A 143 -5.14 8.43 11.96
N PHE A 144 -6.02 7.76 11.22
CA PHE A 144 -6.75 8.37 10.13
C PHE A 144 -8.13 7.75 9.95
N SER A 145 -9.08 8.58 9.54
CA SER A 145 -10.45 8.18 9.24
C SER A 145 -10.73 8.37 7.76
N VAL A 146 -11.28 7.33 7.12
CA VAL A 146 -11.73 7.36 5.72
C VAL A 146 -13.25 7.30 5.71
N THR A 147 -13.90 8.35 5.22
CA THR A 147 -15.36 8.46 5.11
C THR A 147 -15.77 8.55 3.65
N ILE A 148 -16.47 7.55 3.15
CA ILE A 148 -17.07 7.56 1.80
C ILE A 148 -18.36 8.36 1.83
N LEU A 149 -18.51 9.29 0.90
CA LEU A 149 -19.67 10.15 0.77
C LEU A 149 -20.54 9.72 -0.42
N ASP A 150 -21.85 9.88 -0.27
CA ASP A 150 -22.76 9.97 -1.41
C ASP A 150 -22.48 11.30 -2.13
N GLY A 151 -22.81 11.43 -3.42
CA GLY A 151 -22.56 12.64 -4.22
C GLY A 151 -23.28 13.91 -3.74
N SER A 152 -23.88 13.87 -2.54
CA SER A 152 -24.57 14.92 -1.79
C SER A 152 -23.91 15.20 -0.42
N ASP A 153 -22.66 14.78 -0.22
CA ASP A 153 -21.88 14.90 1.03
C ASP A 153 -22.45 14.14 2.25
N THR A 154 -23.35 13.18 2.02
CA THR A 154 -23.86 12.32 3.09
C THR A 154 -22.96 11.10 3.28
N SER A 155 -22.57 10.79 4.52
CA SER A 155 -21.67 9.66 4.80
C SER A 155 -22.37 8.31 4.55
N ILE A 156 -21.85 7.50 3.63
CA ILE A 156 -22.33 6.13 3.37
C ILE A 156 -21.65 5.14 4.32
N PHE A 157 -20.33 5.30 4.50
CA PHE A 157 -19.50 4.40 5.28
C PHE A 157 -18.28 5.16 5.81
N ALA A 158 -17.87 4.87 7.04
CA ALA A 158 -16.66 5.43 7.66
C ALA A 158 -15.84 4.31 8.30
N LEU A 159 -14.52 4.41 8.18
CA LEU A 159 -13.59 3.44 8.74
C LEU A 159 -12.36 4.15 9.30
N ASP A 160 -12.12 3.91 10.58
CA ASP A 160 -10.95 4.41 11.30
C ASP A 160 -9.83 3.36 11.24
N SER A 161 -8.61 3.83 11.00
CA SER A 161 -7.42 2.99 10.94
C SER A 161 -6.20 3.71 11.50
N THR A 162 -5.19 2.94 11.85
CA THR A 162 -3.92 3.43 12.39
C THR A 162 -2.77 2.79 11.63
N VAL A 163 -1.87 3.61 11.07
CA VAL A 163 -0.66 3.13 10.40
C VAL A 163 0.57 3.33 11.28
N SER A 164 1.38 2.28 11.43
CA SER A 164 2.66 2.34 12.15
C SER A 164 3.80 2.73 11.21
N LEU A 165 4.39 3.91 11.43
CA LEU A 165 5.49 4.50 10.67
C LEU A 165 6.82 3.83 11.05
N SER A 166 7.01 2.62 10.55
CA SER A 166 8.07 1.70 10.98
C SER A 166 9.47 2.18 10.56
N ASN A 167 9.56 2.93 9.45
CA ASN A 167 10.82 3.48 8.94
C ASN A 167 11.18 4.84 9.56
N MET A 168 10.30 5.42 10.37
CA MET A 168 10.53 6.71 11.03
C MET A 168 11.63 6.60 12.10
N LEU A 169 12.58 7.55 12.06
CA LEU A 169 13.72 7.57 12.97
C LEU A 169 13.28 7.67 14.44
N ARG A 170 14.12 7.23 15.38
CA ARG A 170 13.80 7.30 16.82
C ARG A 170 13.70 8.73 17.35
N SER A 171 14.38 9.67 16.70
CA SER A 171 14.36 11.10 17.02
C SER A 171 13.35 11.91 16.21
N SER A 172 12.67 11.28 15.23
CA SER A 172 11.67 11.92 14.38
C SER A 172 10.29 11.36 14.71
N GLY A 173 9.27 12.22 14.62
CA GLY A 173 7.88 11.91 14.93
C GLY A 173 6.95 12.83 14.17
N ILE A 174 5.68 12.45 14.08
CA ILE A 174 4.64 13.22 13.39
C ILE A 174 4.08 14.39 14.23
N ASN A 175 4.85 14.97 15.13
CA ASN A 175 4.35 16.02 16.01
C ASN A 175 4.31 17.42 15.36
N ARG A 176 4.35 17.53 14.03
CA ARG A 176 4.43 18.82 13.31
C ARG A 176 3.24 19.03 12.36
N ILE A 177 2.49 20.13 12.55
CA ILE A 177 1.58 20.67 11.53
C ILE A 177 2.23 21.89 10.90
N ASN A 178 2.24 21.98 9.57
CA ASN A 178 2.85 23.11 8.84
C ASN A 178 4.30 23.40 9.30
N GLY A 179 5.06 22.38 9.71
CA GLY A 179 6.43 22.50 10.25
C GLY A 179 6.55 22.95 11.72
N ILE A 180 5.44 23.24 12.41
CA ILE A 180 5.41 23.69 13.81
C ILE A 180 5.18 22.48 14.72
N VAL A 181 6.08 22.27 15.70
CA VAL A 181 5.93 21.21 16.71
C VAL A 181 4.75 21.52 17.62
N GLN A 182 3.73 20.69 17.57
CA GLN A 182 2.53 20.82 18.37
C GLN A 182 2.68 19.99 19.65
N THR A 183 2.48 20.64 20.79
CA THR A 183 2.51 20.01 22.10
C THR A 183 1.11 20.00 22.70
N ASN A 184 0.64 18.81 23.12
CA ASN A 184 -0.57 18.62 23.93
C ASN A 184 -1.94 19.00 23.31
N THR A 185 -2.03 19.15 21.98
CA THR A 185 -3.30 19.39 21.26
C THR A 185 -3.54 18.31 20.22
N LYS A 186 -4.75 17.75 20.16
CA LYS A 186 -5.14 16.84 19.07
C LYS A 186 -5.13 17.63 17.76
N ASN A 187 -4.33 17.16 16.83
CA ASN A 187 -4.09 17.79 15.55
C ASN A 187 -4.82 17.02 14.47
N THR A 188 -5.49 17.73 13.58
CA THR A 188 -6.23 17.13 12.47
C THR A 188 -5.83 17.80 11.17
N GLY A 189 -5.61 17.03 10.12
CA GLY A 189 -5.36 17.54 8.78
C GLY A 189 -5.86 16.57 7.72
N ASN A 190 -5.89 17.01 6.48
CA ASN A 190 -6.40 16.21 5.36
C ASN A 190 -5.33 16.00 4.28
N MET A 191 -4.10 16.50 4.46
CA MET A 191 -3.01 16.33 3.50
C MET A 191 -1.75 15.84 4.18
N VAL A 192 -0.98 15.01 3.47
CA VAL A 192 0.21 14.34 3.99
C VAL A 192 1.36 14.39 2.98
N LYS A 193 2.42 15.11 3.31
CA LYS A 193 3.67 15.11 2.54
C LYS A 193 4.57 13.96 2.99
N LEU A 194 5.11 13.19 2.04
CA LEU A 194 6.07 12.13 2.32
C LEU A 194 7.47 12.65 1.99
N LEU A 195 8.22 13.01 3.01
CA LEU A 195 9.59 13.46 2.81
C LEU A 195 10.50 12.25 2.67
N ASN A 196 10.64 11.77 1.44
CA ASN A 196 11.67 10.81 1.05
C ASN A 196 12.97 11.50 0.63
N ASP A 197 12.93 12.81 0.32
CA ASP A 197 14.11 13.60 0.01
C ASP A 197 14.79 14.12 1.28
N THR A 198 16.07 13.78 1.41
CA THR A 198 16.92 14.06 2.58
C THR A 198 17.45 15.50 2.63
N SER A 199 16.97 16.38 1.77
CA SER A 199 17.52 17.73 1.55
C SER A 199 17.27 18.69 2.72
N ASP A 200 16.13 18.60 3.41
CA ASP A 200 15.81 19.45 4.58
C ASP A 200 16.38 18.95 5.92
N LEU A 201 17.05 17.79 5.93
CA LEU A 201 17.63 17.17 7.13
C LEU A 201 19.05 17.63 7.45
N SER A 202 19.51 18.73 6.83
CA SER A 202 20.91 19.21 6.85
C SER A 202 21.47 19.61 8.23
N SER A 203 20.66 19.62 9.30
CA SER A 203 21.11 19.92 10.67
C SER A 203 21.10 18.72 11.64
N ILE A 204 20.69 17.53 11.17
CA ILE A 204 20.78 16.30 11.98
C ILE A 204 21.77 15.38 11.27
N GLU A 205 22.91 15.06 11.91
CA GLU A 205 23.80 13.99 11.46
C GLU A 205 23.05 12.64 11.54
N ILE A 206 22.21 12.38 10.55
CA ILE A 206 21.60 11.09 10.32
C ILE A 206 22.54 10.38 9.37
N SER A 207 23.22 9.35 9.88
CA SER A 207 23.81 8.33 9.03
C SER A 207 22.69 7.68 8.23
N SER A 208 22.42 8.22 7.06
CA SER A 208 21.40 7.74 6.12
C SER A 208 21.63 6.26 5.87
N GLN A 209 20.60 5.42 6.04
CA GLN A 209 20.74 3.97 5.95
C GLN A 209 20.73 3.45 4.49
N HIS A 210 21.02 4.31 3.51
CA HIS A 210 21.00 3.98 2.09
C HIS A 210 22.39 3.58 1.60
N CYS A 211 22.52 2.51 0.81
CA CYS A 211 23.77 2.22 0.12
C CYS A 211 23.80 2.98 -1.21
N PHE A 212 24.20 4.25 -1.19
CA PHE A 212 24.17 5.18 -2.33
C PHE A 212 24.74 4.60 -3.64
N ILE A 213 25.92 3.99 -3.58
CA ILE A 213 26.60 3.44 -4.77
C ILE A 213 25.86 2.18 -5.28
N ALA A 214 25.35 1.34 -4.38
CA ALA A 214 24.67 0.10 -4.77
C ALA A 214 23.27 0.40 -5.35
N THR A 215 22.54 1.35 -4.78
CA THR A 215 21.24 1.80 -5.30
C THR A 215 21.40 2.49 -6.66
N ALA A 216 22.42 3.34 -6.85
CA ALA A 216 22.69 3.97 -8.14
C ALA A 216 23.10 2.96 -9.23
N ALA A 217 23.81 1.88 -8.87
CA ALA A 217 24.25 0.85 -9.82
C ALA A 217 23.14 -0.13 -10.21
N TYR A 218 22.36 -0.62 -9.24
CA TYR A 218 21.28 -1.59 -9.47
C TYR A 218 19.93 -0.97 -9.80
N GLY A 219 19.81 0.36 -9.74
CA GLY A 219 18.64 1.13 -10.17
C GLY A 219 17.40 0.98 -9.29
N SER A 220 17.46 0.21 -8.21
CA SER A 220 16.36 0.05 -7.26
C SER A 220 16.87 -0.23 -5.85
N TYR A 221 16.23 0.40 -4.87
CA TYR A 221 16.49 0.17 -3.44
C TYR A 221 16.13 -1.25 -3.00
N ASN A 222 15.12 -1.87 -3.63
CA ASN A 222 14.62 -3.20 -3.31
C ASN A 222 15.35 -4.33 -4.05
N HIS A 223 16.39 -4.00 -4.82
CA HIS A 223 17.15 -5.03 -5.53
C HIS A 223 17.84 -5.96 -4.52
N SER A 224 17.73 -7.28 -4.71
CA SER A 224 18.22 -8.30 -3.76
C SER A 224 19.68 -8.09 -3.34
N SER A 225 20.55 -7.70 -4.29
CA SER A 225 21.95 -7.38 -4.01
C SER A 225 22.15 -6.19 -3.06
N VAL A 226 21.30 -5.16 -3.15
CA VAL A 226 21.33 -3.97 -2.29
C VAL A 226 20.90 -4.35 -0.88
N VAL A 227 19.85 -5.16 -0.76
CA VAL A 227 19.36 -5.66 0.53
C VAL A 227 20.44 -6.49 1.24
N ILE A 228 21.13 -7.37 0.52
CA ILE A 228 22.21 -8.20 1.08
C ILE A 228 23.35 -7.34 1.63
N LEU A 229 23.81 -6.35 0.87
CA LEU A 229 24.88 -5.43 1.29
C LEU A 229 24.48 -4.60 2.52
N ARG A 230 23.21 -4.18 2.59
CA ARG A 230 22.66 -3.47 3.76
C ARG A 230 22.63 -4.35 5.00
N CYS A 231 22.15 -5.59 4.87
CA CYS A 231 22.16 -6.53 6.00
C CYS A 231 23.59 -6.84 6.48
N PHE A 232 24.57 -6.90 5.57
CA PHE A 232 25.98 -7.05 5.94
C PHE A 232 26.52 -5.81 6.68
N ARG A 233 26.21 -4.61 6.21
CA ARG A 233 26.52 -3.35 6.91
C ARG A 233 25.98 -3.35 8.33
N ASP A 234 24.70 -3.66 8.47
CA ASP A 234 23.99 -3.53 9.75
C ASP A 234 24.43 -4.59 10.76
N LYS A 235 24.71 -5.82 10.30
CA LYS A 235 25.08 -6.93 11.20
C LYS A 235 26.57 -7.05 11.50
N PHE A 236 27.46 -6.55 10.64
CA PHE A 236 28.91 -6.75 10.78
C PHE A 236 29.73 -5.45 10.84
N LEU A 237 29.38 -4.44 10.04
CA LEU A 237 30.15 -3.18 10.00
C LEU A 237 29.75 -2.23 11.13
N LEU A 238 28.45 -2.10 11.45
CA LEU A 238 27.99 -1.19 12.50
C LEU A 238 28.27 -1.71 13.93
N THR A 239 28.57 -2.99 14.07
CA THR A 239 28.84 -3.63 15.37
C THR A 239 30.22 -3.30 15.94
N ASN A 240 31.17 -2.86 15.10
CA ASN A 240 32.56 -2.65 15.49
C ASN A 240 33.03 -1.21 15.21
N LYS A 241 33.79 -0.59 16.12
CA LYS A 241 34.36 0.78 15.98
C LYS A 241 35.05 1.06 14.62
N PRO A 242 35.94 0.17 14.10
CA PRO A 242 36.55 0.40 12.78
C PRO A 242 35.53 0.30 11.62
N GLY A 243 34.54 -0.60 11.73
CA GLY A 243 33.48 -0.72 10.73
C GLY A 243 32.59 0.52 10.68
N GLN A 244 32.28 1.12 11.83
CA GLN A 244 31.56 2.40 11.89
C GLN A 244 32.36 3.55 11.28
N ALA A 245 33.69 3.57 11.43
CA ALA A 245 34.55 4.57 10.78
C ALA A 245 34.57 4.41 9.25
N PHE A 246 34.67 3.18 8.75
CA PHE A 246 34.57 2.88 7.32
C PHE A 246 33.21 3.31 6.75
N VAL A 247 32.13 2.98 7.45
CA VAL A 247 30.77 3.37 7.05
C VAL A 247 30.62 4.89 6.98
N ARG A 248 31.13 5.63 7.98
CA ARG A 248 31.13 7.11 7.96
C ARG A 248 31.92 7.68 6.78
N PHE A 249 33.10 7.14 6.50
CA PHE A 249 33.89 7.54 5.34
C PHE A 249 33.15 7.27 4.02
N TYR A 250 32.52 6.10 3.90
CA TYR A 250 31.69 5.75 2.75
C TYR A 250 30.56 6.76 2.57
N TYR A 251 29.78 7.05 3.62
CA TYR A 251 28.67 8.00 3.57
C TYR A 251 29.07 9.42 3.21
N LYS A 252 30.27 9.85 3.58
CA LYS A 252 30.79 11.18 3.26
C LYS A 252 31.16 11.34 1.79
N ASN A 253 31.66 10.28 1.15
CA ASN A 253 32.20 10.35 -0.22
C ASN A 253 31.27 9.73 -1.27
N SER A 254 30.36 8.85 -0.87
CA SER A 254 29.48 8.11 -1.79
C SER A 254 28.47 8.96 -2.56
N PRO A 255 27.86 10.06 -2.03
CA PRO A 255 26.81 10.77 -2.74
C PRO A 255 27.27 11.39 -4.07
N PHE A 256 28.49 11.94 -4.10
CA PHE A 256 29.08 12.52 -5.32
C PHE A 256 29.30 11.44 -6.39
N ILE A 257 29.82 10.29 -5.99
CA ILE A 257 30.10 9.16 -6.88
C ILE A 257 28.79 8.54 -7.40
N ALA A 258 27.76 8.45 -6.57
CA ALA A 258 26.46 7.89 -6.92
C ALA A 258 25.76 8.69 -8.04
N ARG A 259 25.77 10.02 -7.97
CA ARG A 259 25.19 10.89 -9.02
C ARG A 259 25.88 10.72 -10.38
N LEU A 260 27.20 10.49 -10.39
CA LEU A 260 27.95 10.22 -11.63
C LEU A 260 27.60 8.86 -12.24
N ILE A 261 27.30 7.87 -11.40
CA ILE A 261 26.89 6.53 -11.84
C ILE A 261 25.46 6.55 -12.37
N GLU A 262 24.56 7.28 -11.71
CA GLU A 262 23.14 7.33 -12.07
C GLU A 262 22.90 7.88 -13.48
N ASN A 263 23.70 8.86 -13.89
CA ASN A 263 23.61 9.52 -15.19
C ASN A 263 24.26 8.73 -16.35
N SER A 264 24.97 7.63 -16.09
CA SER A 264 25.69 6.87 -17.13
C SER A 264 25.41 5.37 -17.07
N PHE A 265 24.76 4.87 -18.12
CA PHE A 265 24.43 3.45 -18.27
C PHE A 265 25.68 2.53 -18.23
N VAL A 266 26.78 2.97 -18.83
CA VAL A 266 28.05 2.21 -18.84
C VAL A 266 28.65 2.10 -17.44
N LEU A 267 28.62 3.19 -16.66
CA LEU A 267 29.11 3.18 -15.28
C LEU A 267 28.25 2.30 -14.38
N LYS A 268 26.92 2.28 -14.56
CA LYS A 268 26.03 1.37 -13.82
C LYS A 268 26.43 -0.09 -13.98
N ILE A 269 26.73 -0.51 -15.21
CA ILE A 269 27.14 -1.88 -15.50
C ILE A 269 28.49 -2.20 -14.86
N ILE A 270 29.48 -1.32 -15.03
CA ILE A 270 30.83 -1.53 -14.47
C ILE A 270 30.77 -1.65 -12.95
N VAL A 271 30.06 -0.73 -12.28
CA VAL A 271 29.93 -0.73 -10.81
C VAL A 271 29.10 -1.92 -10.34
N SER A 272 28.04 -2.28 -11.07
CA SER A 272 27.24 -3.47 -10.77
C SER A 272 28.08 -4.74 -10.79
N ILE A 273 28.95 -4.90 -11.80
CA ILE A 273 29.86 -6.05 -11.91
C ILE A 273 30.92 -6.03 -10.80
N ALA A 274 31.50 -4.86 -10.52
CA ALA A 274 32.50 -4.71 -9.47
C ALA A 274 31.95 -5.02 -8.06
N LEU A 275 30.65 -4.80 -7.82
CA LEU A 275 29.98 -5.08 -6.56
C LEU A 275 29.60 -6.56 -6.37
N ILE A 276 29.49 -7.36 -7.44
CA ILE A 276 29.16 -8.80 -7.38
C ILE A 276 30.03 -9.58 -6.37
N PRO A 277 31.38 -9.53 -6.40
CA PRO A 277 32.20 -10.29 -5.46
C PRO A 277 31.92 -9.91 -4.00
N PHE A 278 31.64 -8.63 -3.74
CA PHE A 278 31.28 -8.16 -2.39
C PHE A 278 29.90 -8.62 -1.95
N VAL A 279 28.92 -8.66 -2.86
CA VAL A 279 27.58 -9.21 -2.60
C VAL A 279 27.65 -10.69 -2.26
N ILE A 280 28.44 -11.47 -3.01
CA ILE A 280 28.64 -12.90 -2.75
C ILE A 280 29.32 -13.11 -1.39
N PHE A 281 30.34 -12.32 -1.08
CA PHE A 281 31.02 -12.37 0.23
C PHE A 281 30.06 -12.03 1.39
N ALA A 282 29.27 -10.96 1.24
CA ALA A 282 28.25 -10.57 2.21
C ALA A 282 27.20 -11.67 2.40
N LEU A 283 26.72 -12.28 1.32
CA LEU A 283 25.77 -13.41 1.36
C LEU A 283 26.35 -14.61 2.12
N LEU A 284 27.62 -14.96 1.85
CA LEU A 284 28.31 -16.07 2.48
C LEU A 284 28.44 -15.88 4.00
N LEU A 285 28.71 -14.65 4.46
CA LEU A 285 28.76 -14.31 5.87
C LEU A 285 27.38 -14.25 6.54
N LEU A 286 26.34 -13.85 5.80
CA LEU A 286 24.98 -13.73 6.33
C LEU A 286 24.30 -15.10 6.51
N VAL A 287 24.65 -16.09 5.68
CA VAL A 287 24.06 -17.44 5.68
C VAL A 287 25.13 -18.50 5.94
N PRO A 288 25.54 -18.71 7.22
CA PRO A 288 26.63 -19.63 7.56
C PRO A 288 26.35 -21.08 7.12
N LYS A 289 25.07 -21.47 7.00
CA LYS A 289 24.66 -22.80 6.50
C LYS A 289 25.06 -23.03 5.03
N LEU A 290 25.02 -22.00 4.18
CA LEU A 290 25.44 -22.11 2.78
C LEU A 290 26.96 -22.18 2.66
N ALA A 291 27.69 -21.43 3.50
CA ALA A 291 29.15 -21.49 3.56
C ALA A 291 29.66 -22.91 3.90
N ILE A 292 29.02 -23.56 4.88
CA ILE A 292 29.33 -24.94 5.27
C ILE A 292 29.09 -25.91 4.10
N TYR A 293 27.99 -25.75 3.36
CA TYR A 293 27.67 -26.60 2.21
C TYR A 293 28.70 -26.47 1.09
N ILE A 294 29.15 -25.24 0.78
CA ILE A 294 30.19 -24.98 -0.23
C ILE A 294 31.54 -25.59 0.18
N VAL A 295 31.93 -25.48 1.45
CA VAL A 295 33.17 -26.10 1.96
C VAL A 295 33.10 -27.64 1.86
N PHE A 296 31.94 -28.23 2.17
CA PHE A 296 31.73 -29.68 2.01
C PHE A 296 31.86 -30.12 0.55
N VAL A 297 31.26 -29.39 -0.39
CA VAL A 297 31.35 -29.69 -1.83
C VAL A 297 32.79 -29.53 -2.33
N LEU A 298 33.51 -28.49 -1.90
CA LEU A 298 34.91 -28.29 -2.29
C LEU A 298 35.84 -29.37 -1.69
N CYS A 299 35.62 -29.77 -0.44
CA CYS A 299 36.32 -30.91 0.16
C CYS A 299 36.03 -32.20 -0.58
N PHE A 300 34.77 -32.46 -0.94
CA PHE A 300 34.37 -33.64 -1.71
C PHE A 300 35.05 -33.66 -3.09
N ILE A 301 35.07 -32.54 -3.82
CA ILE A 301 35.76 -32.40 -5.11
C ILE A 301 37.27 -32.58 -4.95
N TRP A 302 37.88 -32.02 -3.88
CA TRP A 302 39.30 -32.18 -3.60
C TRP A 302 39.66 -33.64 -3.28
N ILE A 303 38.82 -34.33 -2.50
CA ILE A 303 38.94 -35.76 -2.20
C ILE A 303 38.85 -36.57 -3.50
N LEU A 304 37.86 -36.31 -4.36
CA LEU A 304 37.73 -36.98 -5.66
C LEU A 304 38.94 -36.74 -6.58
N LYS A 305 39.48 -35.52 -6.61
CA LYS A 305 40.72 -35.21 -7.34
C LYS A 305 41.95 -35.92 -6.75
N ARG A 306 42.01 -36.08 -5.42
CA ARG A 306 43.08 -36.78 -4.71
C ARG A 306 43.03 -38.30 -4.93
N PHE A 307 41.84 -38.89 -4.94
CA PHE A 307 41.62 -40.30 -5.30
C PHE A 307 41.95 -40.58 -6.77
N ARG A 308 41.60 -39.67 -7.69
CA ARG A 308 41.99 -39.81 -9.11
C ARG A 308 43.50 -39.80 -9.33
N ARG A 309 44.27 -39.03 -8.55
CA ARG A 309 45.74 -38.95 -8.68
C ARG A 309 46.48 -40.17 -8.14
N THR A 310 45.88 -40.93 -7.21
CA THR A 310 46.48 -42.13 -6.60
C THR A 310 46.23 -43.41 -7.40
N LEU A 311 45.30 -43.39 -8.36
CA LEU A 311 44.98 -44.52 -9.25
C LEU A 311 45.79 -44.50 -10.58
N THR A 312 46.64 -43.49 -10.79
CA THR A 312 47.44 -43.31 -12.01
C THR A 312 48.96 -43.41 -11.77
N GLN A 313 49.39 -43.84 -10.58
CA GLN A 313 50.76 -44.29 -10.27
C GLN A 313 50.71 -45.77 -9.98
#